data_AF-A0A0T5Z547-F1
#
_entry.id   AF-A0A0T5Z547-F1
#
_cell.length_a   1.000
_cell.length_b   1.000
_cell.length_c   1.000
_cell.angle_alpha   90.00
_cell.angle_beta   90.00
_cell.angle_gamma   90.00
#
_symmetry.space_group_name_H-M   'P 1'
#
loop_
_entity.id
_entity.type
_entity.pdbx_description
1 polymer ?
#
loop_
_entity_poly.entity_id
_entity_poly.type
_entity_poly.pdbx_seq_one_letter_code
_entity_poly.pdbx_strand_id
1 'polypeptide(L)'
;MKQLRILVGLILITQVLPAFAGSEGIPATEDWAQVSAEAQAAQSPIILVFTAEACSYCEQLTHDVLIPLQASDEQNKPIIKAFDISTRNKIIDFDGSKVRGRNFISRYTVFATPTVVILDSQGKQLATPIVGYNSKDEYLILLNNAIDSSRTAMQDIELPEKVLAGTQ
;
A
#
# COMPACT_ATOMS: atom_id res chain seq x y z
N MET A 1 66.20 26.97 24.24
CA MET A 1 65.69 26.14 25.37
C MET A 1 64.24 26.51 25.63
N LYS A 2 63.38 25.50 25.90
CA LYS A 2 61.89 25.50 25.99
C LYS A 2 61.23 25.36 24.60
N GLN A 3 61.15 24.18 23.98
CA GLN A 3 60.39 22.95 24.31
C GLN A 3 58.87 23.17 24.48
N LEU A 4 58.13 22.66 23.48
CA LEU A 4 56.95 21.79 23.62
C LEU A 4 55.72 22.38 24.33
N ARG A 5 54.55 22.47 23.70
CA ARG A 5 53.70 21.29 23.48
C ARG A 5 52.63 21.55 22.42
N ILE A 6 52.62 20.65 21.45
CA ILE A 6 51.55 20.34 20.52
C ILE A 6 50.27 20.03 21.33
N LEU A 7 49.17 20.71 21.02
CA LEU A 7 47.84 20.22 21.35
C LEU A 7 47.12 20.01 20.02
N VAL A 8 47.32 18.79 19.49
CA VAL A 8 46.55 18.24 18.37
C VAL A 8 45.09 18.34 18.76
N GLY A 9 44.33 19.21 18.08
CA GLY A 9 42.88 19.23 18.17
C GLY A 9 42.36 17.90 17.66
N LEU A 10 42.04 17.00 18.58
CA LEU A 10 41.33 15.76 18.31
C LEU A 10 39.89 16.14 17.95
N ILE A 11 39.67 16.51 16.68
CA ILE A 11 38.34 16.65 16.10
C ILE A 11 37.76 15.23 16.02
N LEU A 12 37.10 14.81 17.09
CA LEU A 12 36.16 13.69 17.09
C LEU A 12 35.01 14.08 16.15
N ILE A 13 35.13 13.70 14.88
CA ILE A 13 34.00 13.71 13.95
C ILE A 13 33.06 12.60 14.45
N THR A 14 32.13 12.95 15.32
CA THR A 14 30.97 12.09 15.61
C THR A 14 30.17 12.00 14.32
N GLN A 15 30.43 10.94 13.56
CA GLN A 15 29.61 10.53 12.42
C GLN A 15 28.21 10.23 12.97
N VAL A 16 27.31 11.20 12.87
CA VAL A 16 25.89 10.98 13.15
C VAL A 16 25.39 10.10 12.00
N LEU A 17 25.39 8.79 12.21
CA LEU A 17 24.68 7.86 11.34
C LEU A 17 23.21 8.28 11.38
N PRO A 18 22.59 8.69 10.26
CA PRO A 18 21.16 8.87 10.24
C PRO A 18 20.55 7.49 10.46
N ALA A 19 19.90 7.29 11.61
CA ALA A 19 19.02 6.16 11.79
C ALA A 19 17.87 6.35 10.80
N PHE A 20 17.93 5.67 9.66
CA PHE A 20 16.75 5.44 8.84
C PHE A 20 15.82 4.53 9.65
N ALA A 21 14.99 5.14 10.47
CA ALA A 21 13.74 4.53 10.89
C ALA A 21 12.89 4.42 9.60
N GLY A 22 13.07 3.34 8.85
CA GLY A 22 12.11 2.96 7.82
C GLY A 22 10.76 2.87 8.53
N SER A 23 9.75 3.56 8.03
CA SER A 23 8.42 3.51 8.62
C SER A 23 7.95 2.05 8.58
N GLU A 24 8.02 1.37 9.73
CA GLU A 24 7.51 0.01 9.92
C GLU A 24 5.99 0.06 9.84
N GLY A 25 5.45 0.11 8.62
CA GLY A 25 4.01 0.20 8.42
C GLY A 25 3.62 0.42 6.97
N ILE A 26 2.34 0.20 6.69
CA ILE A 26 1.74 0.47 5.38
C ILE A 26 1.37 1.95 5.29
N PRO A 27 1.83 2.68 4.27
CA PRO A 27 1.54 4.11 4.15
C PRO A 27 0.04 4.35 3.96
N ALA A 28 -0.52 5.25 4.76
CA ALA A 28 -1.88 5.73 4.59
C ALA A 28 -1.94 6.86 3.56
N THR A 29 -3.12 7.07 2.95
CA THR A 29 -3.37 8.20 2.05
C THR A 29 -4.83 8.66 2.11
N GLU A 30 -5.03 9.96 1.96
CA GLU A 30 -6.35 10.57 1.71
C GLU A 30 -6.49 11.05 0.26
N ASP A 31 -5.47 10.84 -0.57
CA ASP A 31 -5.47 11.15 -1.99
C ASP A 31 -5.27 9.88 -2.82
N TRP A 32 -6.40 9.33 -3.29
CA TRP A 32 -6.43 8.12 -4.11
C TRP A 32 -6.24 8.40 -5.61
N ALA A 33 -6.37 9.65 -6.05
CA ALA A 33 -6.02 10.05 -7.41
C ALA A 33 -4.50 9.95 -7.63
N GLN A 34 -3.71 10.30 -6.61
CA GLN A 34 -2.25 10.07 -6.67
C GLN A 34 -1.90 8.59 -6.79
N VAL A 35 -2.56 7.73 -5.99
CA VAL A 35 -2.34 6.27 -6.04
C VAL A 35 -2.77 5.69 -7.40
N SER A 36 -3.90 6.19 -7.94
CA SER A 36 -4.38 5.83 -9.28
C SER A 36 -3.31 6.09 -10.36
N ALA A 37 -2.73 7.29 -10.35
CA ALA A 37 -1.69 7.67 -11.30
C ALA A 37 -0.42 6.79 -11.17
N GLU A 38 -0.01 6.50 -9.93
CA GLU A 38 1.13 5.62 -9.65
C GLU A 38 0.85 4.19 -10.17
N ALA A 39 -0.34 3.65 -9.89
CA ALA A 39 -0.77 2.32 -10.32
C ALA A 39 -0.84 2.18 -11.83
N GLN A 40 -1.40 3.19 -12.51
CA GLN A 40 -1.48 3.22 -13.96
C GLN A 40 -0.09 3.24 -14.59
N ALA A 41 0.82 4.07 -14.08
CA ALA A 41 2.18 4.17 -14.61
C ALA A 41 3.00 2.88 -14.39
N ALA A 42 2.77 2.19 -13.27
CA ALA A 42 3.44 0.94 -12.94
C ALA A 42 2.78 -0.30 -13.56
N GLN A 43 1.59 -0.16 -14.16
CA GLN A 43 0.72 -1.28 -14.57
C GLN A 43 0.49 -2.29 -13.43
N SER A 44 0.37 -1.77 -12.21
CA SER A 44 0.26 -2.55 -10.98
C SER A 44 -1.15 -2.46 -10.39
N PRO A 45 -1.66 -3.53 -9.77
CA PRO A 45 -2.86 -3.43 -8.95
C PRO A 45 -2.61 -2.60 -7.69
N ILE A 46 -3.69 -2.12 -7.10
CA ILE A 46 -3.67 -1.45 -5.80
C ILE A 46 -4.18 -2.42 -4.74
N ILE A 47 -3.42 -2.59 -3.66
CA ILE A 47 -3.89 -3.26 -2.45
C ILE A 47 -4.30 -2.18 -1.45
N LEU A 48 -5.61 -2.07 -1.22
CA LEU A 48 -6.21 -1.20 -0.23
C LEU A 48 -6.50 -2.01 1.03
N VAL A 49 -5.89 -1.60 2.15
CA VAL A 49 -6.04 -2.24 3.46
C VAL A 49 -6.89 -1.35 4.35
N PHE A 50 -8.11 -1.78 4.63
CA PHE A 50 -8.95 -1.14 5.64
C PHE A 50 -8.48 -1.56 7.03
N THR A 51 -8.11 -0.57 7.84
CA THR A 51 -7.57 -0.74 9.19
C THR A 51 -8.34 0.11 10.20
N ALA A 52 -8.07 -0.09 11.48
CA ALA A 52 -8.57 0.72 12.58
C ALA A 52 -7.46 0.96 13.61
N GLU A 53 -7.61 2.02 14.41
CA GLU A 53 -6.73 2.27 15.56
C GLU A 53 -6.83 1.13 16.59
N ALA A 54 -5.70 0.80 17.25
CA ALA A 54 -5.61 -0.26 18.25
C ALA A 54 -6.11 -1.64 17.78
N CYS A 55 -5.84 -2.00 16.51
CA CYS A 55 -6.23 -3.27 15.90
C CYS A 55 -5.06 -4.27 15.85
N SER A 56 -4.99 -5.17 16.82
CA SER A 56 -3.92 -6.19 16.90
C SER A 56 -3.87 -7.14 15.70
N TYR A 57 -5.01 -7.44 15.08
CA TYR A 57 -5.07 -8.24 13.85
C TYR A 57 -4.51 -7.49 12.64
N CYS A 58 -4.71 -6.17 12.59
CA CYS A 58 -4.18 -5.32 11.53
C CYS A 58 -2.65 -5.21 11.63
N GLU A 59 -2.12 -5.12 12.86
CA GLU A 59 -0.68 -5.13 13.15
C GLU A 59 -0.03 -6.46 12.73
N GLN A 60 -0.64 -7.60 13.11
CA GLN A 60 -0.16 -8.92 12.71
C GLN A 60 -0.15 -9.09 11.19
N LEU A 61 -1.25 -8.77 10.51
CA LEU A 61 -1.32 -8.82 9.05
C LEU A 61 -0.22 -7.94 8.40
N THR A 62 0.00 -6.75 8.95
CA THR A 62 1.01 -5.82 8.44
C THR A 62 2.42 -6.42 8.53
N HIS A 63 2.79 -6.95 9.69
CA HIS A 63 4.12 -7.52 9.90
C HIS A 63 4.32 -8.84 9.16
N ASP A 64 3.35 -9.75 9.23
CA ASP A 64 3.53 -11.11 8.76
C ASP A 64 3.47 -11.24 7.24
N VAL A 65 2.74 -10.32 6.59
CA VAL A 65 2.37 -10.42 5.17
C VAL A 65 2.66 -9.13 4.39
N LEU A 66 2.13 -7.98 4.81
CA LEU A 66 2.11 -6.79 3.96
C LEU A 66 3.48 -6.12 3.84
N ILE A 67 4.26 -6.03 4.92
CA ILE A 67 5.63 -5.52 4.88
C ILE A 67 6.52 -6.40 3.98
N PRO A 68 6.55 -7.74 4.15
CA PRO A 68 7.26 -8.63 3.23
C PRO A 68 6.81 -8.47 1.76
N LEU A 69 5.51 -8.32 1.51
CA LEU A 69 4.99 -8.11 0.16
C LEU A 69 5.45 -6.78 -0.45
N GLN A 70 5.42 -5.70 0.33
CA GLN A 70 5.89 -4.38 -0.12
C GLN A 70 7.38 -4.37 -0.47
N ALA A 71 8.16 -5.15 0.29
CA ALA A 71 9.60 -5.34 0.10
C ALA A 71 9.95 -6.31 -1.05
N SER A 72 8.97 -6.97 -1.67
CA SER A 72 9.20 -7.83 -2.82
C SER A 72 9.75 -7.06 -4.02
N ASP A 73 10.58 -7.75 -4.81
CA ASP A 73 11.13 -7.30 -6.09
C ASP A 73 10.36 -7.87 -7.30
N GLU A 74 9.13 -8.37 -7.08
CA GLU A 74 8.26 -8.83 -8.17
C GLU A 74 7.95 -7.70 -9.16
N GLN A 75 7.94 -8.05 -10.44
CA GLN A 75 7.46 -7.16 -11.49
C GLN A 75 5.96 -6.91 -11.34
N ASN A 76 5.52 -5.67 -11.58
CA ASN A 76 4.14 -5.21 -11.37
C ASN A 76 3.65 -5.47 -9.94
N LYS A 77 4.55 -5.33 -8.94
CA LYS A 77 4.17 -5.47 -7.54
C LYS A 77 3.05 -4.51 -7.16
N PRO A 78 2.11 -4.92 -6.30
CA PRO A 78 1.00 -4.07 -5.92
C PRO A 78 1.45 -2.81 -5.18
N ILE A 79 0.73 -1.72 -5.40
CA ILE A 79 0.86 -0.51 -4.58
C ILE A 79 -0.03 -0.69 -3.35
N ILE A 80 0.60 -0.77 -2.17
CA ILE A 80 -0.11 -1.08 -0.92
C ILE A 80 -0.36 0.22 -0.15
N LYS A 81 -1.62 0.50 0.18
CA LYS A 81 -2.03 1.66 0.98
C LYS A 81 -3.04 1.27 2.06
N ALA A 82 -2.93 1.91 3.21
CA ALA A 82 -3.88 1.76 4.30
C ALA A 82 -4.96 2.85 4.27
N PHE A 83 -6.17 2.49 4.70
CA PHE A 83 -7.26 3.42 4.94
C PHE A 83 -7.87 3.15 6.32
N ASP A 84 -7.87 4.15 7.20
CA ASP A 84 -8.52 4.04 8.50
C ASP A 84 -10.04 4.17 8.36
N ILE A 85 -10.79 3.16 8.80
CA ILE A 85 -12.25 3.16 8.78
C ILE A 85 -12.86 4.24 9.69
N SER A 86 -12.08 4.81 10.61
CA SER A 86 -12.48 5.92 11.47
C SER A 86 -12.53 7.26 10.73
N THR A 87 -11.99 7.35 9.50
CA THR A 87 -11.89 8.58 8.71
C THR A 87 -13.25 9.23 8.46
N ARG A 88 -13.50 10.34 9.15
CA ARG A 88 -14.75 11.13 9.05
C ARG A 88 -14.70 12.24 7.99
N ASN A 89 -13.49 12.63 7.60
CA ASN A 89 -13.26 13.73 6.68
C ASN A 89 -13.59 13.36 5.24
N LYS A 90 -13.55 14.36 4.36
CA LYS A 90 -13.56 14.12 2.91
C LYS A 90 -12.16 13.76 2.46
N ILE A 91 -12.07 12.78 1.57
CA ILE A 91 -10.85 12.34 0.90
C ILE A 91 -10.97 12.64 -0.60
N ILE A 92 -9.86 12.59 -1.33
CA ILE A 92 -9.82 12.65 -2.79
C ILE A 92 -9.89 11.21 -3.30
N ASP A 93 -10.90 10.93 -4.10
CA ASP A 93 -11.18 9.62 -4.70
C ASP A 93 -10.30 9.37 -5.93
N PHE A 94 -10.36 8.15 -6.49
CA PHE A 94 -9.58 7.75 -7.66
C PHE A 94 -9.80 8.67 -8.88
N ASP A 95 -11.00 9.22 -9.05
CA ASP A 95 -11.36 10.16 -10.13
C ASP A 95 -11.04 11.64 -9.81
N GLY A 96 -10.40 11.91 -8.67
CA GLY A 96 -10.08 13.26 -8.20
C GLY A 96 -11.23 13.98 -7.49
N SER A 97 -12.42 13.37 -7.39
CA SER A 97 -13.56 13.97 -6.71
C SER A 97 -13.41 13.89 -5.18
N LYS A 98 -14.05 14.82 -4.45
CA LYS A 98 -14.05 14.79 -2.98
C LYS A 98 -15.22 13.96 -2.46
N VAL A 99 -14.94 12.80 -1.87
CA VAL A 99 -15.94 11.90 -1.27
C VAL A 99 -15.80 11.83 0.24
N ARG A 100 -16.90 11.53 0.95
CA ARG A 100 -16.83 11.28 2.41
C ARG A 100 -16.20 9.91 2.65
N GLY A 101 -15.31 9.79 3.65
CA GLY A 101 -14.67 8.51 4.00
C GLY A 101 -15.67 7.36 4.18
N ARG A 102 -16.79 7.60 4.84
CA ARG A 102 -17.89 6.59 4.97
C ARG A 102 -18.40 6.03 3.63
N ASN A 103 -18.47 6.86 2.59
CA ASN A 103 -18.94 6.42 1.27
C ASN A 103 -17.86 5.56 0.58
N PHE A 104 -16.60 5.93 0.77
CA PHE A 104 -15.45 5.16 0.30
C PHE A 104 -15.39 3.77 0.96
N ILE A 105 -15.58 3.69 2.28
CA ILE A 105 -15.66 2.43 3.03
C ILE A 105 -16.85 1.58 2.54
N SER A 106 -18.03 2.18 2.40
CA SER A 106 -19.24 1.47 1.98
C SER A 106 -19.17 0.93 0.55
N ARG A 107 -18.42 1.56 -0.36
CA ARG A 107 -18.21 1.08 -1.74
C ARG A 107 -17.69 -0.35 -1.78
N TYR A 108 -16.83 -0.72 -0.83
CA TYR A 108 -16.18 -2.03 -0.78
C TYR A 108 -16.81 -2.97 0.26
N THR A 109 -18.01 -2.63 0.76
CA THR A 109 -18.77 -3.46 1.72
C THR A 109 -17.94 -3.83 2.96
N VAL A 110 -17.11 -2.91 3.46
CA VAL A 110 -16.25 -3.17 4.62
C VAL A 110 -17.09 -3.18 5.90
N PHE A 111 -17.03 -4.28 6.65
CA PHE A 111 -17.74 -4.45 7.92
C PHE A 111 -16.85 -4.93 9.08
N ALA A 112 -15.58 -5.25 8.82
CA ALA A 112 -14.60 -5.68 9.81
C ALA A 112 -13.19 -5.26 9.39
N THR A 113 -12.24 -5.27 10.34
CA THR A 113 -10.82 -4.96 10.11
C THR A 113 -9.92 -6.08 10.63
N PRO A 114 -8.78 -6.36 9.97
CA PRO A 114 -8.39 -5.80 8.68
C PRO A 114 -9.29 -6.32 7.54
N THR A 115 -9.49 -5.52 6.50
CA THR A 115 -10.07 -6.00 5.23
C THR A 115 -9.16 -5.57 4.09
N VAL A 116 -8.75 -6.52 3.25
CA VAL A 116 -7.92 -6.25 2.07
C VAL A 116 -8.77 -6.33 0.80
N VAL A 117 -8.66 -5.29 -0.02
CA VAL A 117 -9.31 -5.19 -1.32
C VAL A 117 -8.24 -4.98 -2.39
N ILE A 118 -8.30 -5.75 -3.47
CA ILE A 118 -7.43 -5.57 -4.64
C ILE A 118 -8.21 -4.83 -5.72
N LEU A 119 -7.64 -3.74 -6.21
CA LEU A 119 -8.27 -2.80 -7.14
C LEU A 119 -7.42 -2.62 -8.40
N ASP A 120 -8.06 -2.25 -9.50
CA ASP A 120 -7.37 -1.63 -10.64
C ASP A 120 -7.00 -0.17 -10.34
N SER A 121 -6.33 0.49 -11.30
CA SER A 121 -5.95 1.90 -11.20
C SER A 121 -7.14 2.85 -11.08
N GLN A 122 -8.35 2.43 -11.46
CA GLN A 122 -9.58 3.23 -11.38
C GLN A 122 -10.36 2.98 -10.09
N GLY A 123 -9.82 2.17 -9.18
CA GLY A 123 -10.46 1.84 -7.91
C GLY A 123 -11.57 0.80 -8.03
N LYS A 124 -11.69 0.09 -9.16
CA LYS A 124 -12.63 -1.02 -9.33
C LYS A 124 -12.05 -2.29 -8.73
N GLN A 125 -12.88 -3.02 -8.00
CA GLN A 125 -12.50 -4.26 -7.36
C GLN A 125 -12.22 -5.38 -8.38
N LEU A 126 -11.07 -6.04 -8.24
CA LEU A 126 -10.60 -7.11 -9.12
C LEU A 126 -10.84 -8.52 -8.57
N ALA A 127 -10.91 -8.67 -7.24
CA ALA A 127 -11.12 -9.94 -6.56
C ALA A 127 -12.03 -9.78 -5.34
N THR A 128 -12.59 -10.87 -4.83
CA THR A 128 -13.36 -10.86 -3.58
C THR A 128 -12.51 -10.33 -2.41
N PRO A 129 -13.03 -9.44 -1.54
CA PRO A 129 -12.26 -8.91 -0.42
C PRO A 129 -11.89 -10.01 0.56
N ILE A 130 -10.69 -9.90 1.15
CA ILE A 130 -10.22 -10.79 2.21
C ILE A 130 -10.51 -10.11 3.54
N VAL A 131 -11.31 -10.74 4.38
CA VAL A 131 -11.78 -10.17 5.65
C VAL A 131 -11.12 -10.90 6.82
N GLY A 132 -10.53 -10.12 7.73
CA GLY A 132 -9.89 -10.60 8.95
C GLY A 132 -8.48 -11.15 8.73
N TYR A 133 -7.89 -11.65 9.81
CA TYR A 133 -6.58 -12.30 9.82
C TYR A 133 -6.60 -13.43 10.85
N ASN A 134 -6.36 -14.66 10.41
CA ASN A 134 -6.34 -15.85 11.29
C ASN A 134 -4.91 -16.34 11.52
N SER A 135 -4.18 -16.62 10.43
CA SER A 135 -2.79 -17.08 10.44
C SER A 135 -2.10 -16.65 9.16
N LYS A 136 -0.78 -16.55 9.20
CA LYS A 136 0.04 -16.17 8.04
C LYS A 136 -0.19 -17.11 6.85
N ASP A 137 -0.12 -18.42 7.09
CA ASP A 137 -0.16 -19.42 6.01
C ASP A 137 -1.51 -19.43 5.31
N GLU A 138 -2.61 -19.43 6.07
CA GLU A 138 -3.97 -19.33 5.50
C GLU A 138 -4.16 -18.02 4.75
N TYR A 139 -3.67 -16.91 5.32
CA TYR A 139 -3.81 -15.60 4.69
C TYR A 139 -3.04 -15.51 3.37
N LEU A 140 -1.81 -16.06 3.31
CA LEU A 140 -1.02 -16.09 2.09
C LEU A 140 -1.70 -16.89 0.97
N ILE A 141 -2.38 -17.99 1.30
CA ILE A 141 -3.17 -18.74 0.31
C ILE A 141 -4.28 -17.86 -0.28
N LEU A 142 -5.05 -17.19 0.59
CA LEU A 142 -6.13 -16.29 0.14
C LEU A 142 -5.59 -15.12 -0.70
N LEU A 143 -4.51 -14.50 -0.24
CA LEU A 143 -3.90 -13.34 -0.90
C LEU A 143 -3.32 -13.71 -2.27
N ASN A 144 -2.60 -14.81 -2.37
CA ASN A 144 -2.03 -15.26 -3.65
C ASN A 144 -3.12 -15.58 -4.66
N ASN A 145 -4.19 -16.29 -4.25
CA ASN A 145 -5.34 -16.55 -5.11
C ASN A 145 -6.02 -15.27 -5.59
N ALA A 146 -6.15 -14.26 -4.72
CA ALA A 146 -6.73 -12.98 -5.06
C ALA A 146 -5.83 -12.18 -6.02
N ILE A 147 -4.50 -12.20 -5.82
CA ILE A 147 -3.52 -11.56 -6.72
C ILE A 147 -3.57 -12.20 -8.10
N ASP A 148 -3.58 -13.53 -8.18
CA ASP A 148 -3.63 -14.26 -9.45
C ASP A 148 -4.94 -13.97 -10.21
N SER A 149 -6.08 -13.99 -9.50
CA SER A 149 -7.37 -13.59 -10.09
C SER A 149 -7.35 -12.15 -10.61
N SER A 150 -6.69 -11.25 -9.87
CA SER A 150 -6.57 -9.83 -10.24
C SER A 150 -5.70 -9.64 -11.48
N ARG A 151 -4.60 -10.39 -11.60
CA ARG A 151 -3.73 -10.38 -12.79
C ARG A 151 -4.50 -10.80 -14.05
N THR A 152 -5.32 -11.85 -13.97
CA THR A 152 -6.20 -12.25 -15.08
C THR A 152 -7.20 -11.16 -15.43
N ALA A 153 -7.88 -10.59 -14.43
CA ALA A 153 -8.85 -9.52 -14.65
C ALA A 153 -8.22 -8.25 -15.27
N MET A 154 -6.97 -7.92 -14.93
CA MET A 154 -6.25 -6.79 -15.53
C MET A 154 -5.90 -7.03 -17.00
N GLN A 155 -5.51 -8.26 -17.37
CA GLN A 155 -5.27 -8.62 -18.78
C GLN A 155 -6.55 -8.46 -19.61
N ASP A 156 -7.70 -8.84 -19.05
CA ASP A 156 -9.00 -8.67 -19.69
C ASP A 156 -9.45 -7.19 -19.82
N ILE A 157 -8.87 -6.27 -19.04
CA ILE A 157 -9.11 -4.82 -19.13
C ILE A 157 -8.17 -4.18 -20.17
N GLU A 158 -6.92 -4.63 -20.24
CA GLU A 158 -5.95 -4.11 -21.21
C GLU A 158 -6.31 -4.50 -22.66
N LEU A 159 -6.92 -5.67 -22.85
CA LEU A 159 -7.42 -6.12 -24.15
C LEU A 159 -8.41 -5.12 -24.80
N PRO A 160 -9.49 -4.67 -24.13
CA PRO A 160 -10.40 -3.66 -24.67
C PRO A 160 -9.74 -2.29 -24.84
N GLU A 161 -8.84 -1.84 -23.96
CA GLU A 161 -8.13 -0.56 -24.14
C GLU A 161 -7.27 -0.58 -25.42
N LYS A 162 -6.51 -1.66 -25.64
CA LYS A 162 -5.67 -1.81 -26.84
C LYS A 162 -6.50 -1.95 -28.12
N VAL A 163 -7.65 -2.61 -28.06
CA VAL A 163 -8.59 -2.68 -29.20
C VAL A 163 -9.17 -1.31 -29.52
N LEU A 164 -9.53 -0.52 -28.51
CA LEU A 164 -10.04 0.85 -28.70
C LEU A 164 -8.96 1.81 -29.21
N ALA A 165 -7.72 1.66 -28.74
CA ALA A 165 -6.57 2.45 -29.19
C ALA A 165 -6.03 2.04 -30.57
N GLY A 166 -6.31 0.81 -31.02
CA GLY A 166 -5.83 0.22 -32.28
C GLY A 166 -6.65 0.54 -33.53
N THR A 167 -7.57 1.52 -33.47
CA THR A 167 -8.34 1.98 -34.65
C THR A 167 -7.66 3.20 -35.31
N GLN A 168 -6.39 3.03 -35.72
CA GLN A 168 -5.67 3.95 -36.61
C GLN A 168 -5.00 3.17 -37.72
#